data_AF-A0A0K0F143-F1
#
_entry.id   AF-A0A0K0F143-F1
#
_cell.length_a   1.000
_cell.length_b   1.000
_cell.length_c   1.000
_cell.angle_alpha   90.00
_cell.angle_beta   90.00
_cell.angle_gamma   90.00
#
_symmetry.space_group_name_H-M   'P 1'
#
loop_
_entity.id
_entity.type
_entity.pdbx_description
1 polymer ?
#
loop_
_entity_poly.entity_id
_entity_poly.type
_entity_poly.pdbx_seq_one_letter_code
_entity_poly.pdbx_strand_id
1 'polypeptide(L)'
;MRLNNKKFTALICLFFCSIYFVTRKYVNEVLLLKSNRIKSVNNIIENTNSTEDIKIPKNFTLWKPDNFNLECSRIINGDKNYINKIKKKRFTMKVIPKSYKYDCESINSRGFYSKVPLSDIEANYPIAYARNVYNNFHMLELQFLLSYAPQNHYCFAVDLKSTELYKQLTSLAKCFYNVYVPSKRYNMNSYGIYQAFSTYECMKILINKKWKYLFILQNDDFPLKTNREIVEILKARNNTLDMEFRDPSPFIQDRINQSASWDYKSLNFFNETEISKYDKNLLSENIKFSKGSYASGMPRDSVEFILNKINITKYLYQINTVNKFGEDEMVWQTLFSDNLLKIPHYVDRNCLSTIYNEVIFMVRNAIWEDRECKTYLCIRC
;
A
#
# COMPACT_ATOMS: atom_id res chain seq x y z
N MET A 1 44.82 -43.08 -25.30
CA MET A 1 45.37 -41.94 -24.54
C MET A 1 44.55 -41.76 -23.25
N ARG A 2 44.95 -42.40 -22.15
CA ARG A 2 44.25 -42.29 -20.85
C ARG A 2 44.62 -40.97 -20.20
N LEU A 3 43.71 -39.99 -20.24
CA LEU A 3 43.85 -38.75 -19.47
C LEU A 3 43.93 -39.11 -17.98
N ASN A 4 44.98 -38.60 -17.35
CA ASN A 4 45.37 -38.93 -15.99
C ASN A 4 44.29 -38.44 -15.00
N ASN A 5 43.46 -39.37 -14.49
CA ASN A 5 42.27 -39.10 -13.67
C ASN A 5 42.52 -38.16 -12.48
N LYS A 6 43.75 -38.12 -11.95
CA LYS A 6 44.18 -37.23 -10.87
C LYS A 6 44.27 -35.75 -11.27
N LYS A 7 44.63 -35.44 -12.52
CA LYS A 7 44.69 -34.05 -13.03
C LYS A 7 43.29 -33.48 -13.27
N PHE A 8 42.35 -34.32 -13.70
CA PHE A 8 40.96 -33.92 -13.95
C PHE A 8 40.20 -33.62 -12.65
N THR A 9 40.38 -34.45 -11.61
CA THR A 9 39.83 -34.19 -10.27
C THR A 9 40.43 -32.94 -9.63
N ALA A 10 41.74 -32.70 -9.79
CA ALA A 10 42.37 -31.47 -9.29
C ALA A 10 41.81 -30.20 -9.97
N LEU A 11 41.56 -30.23 -11.28
CA LEU A 11 40.94 -29.11 -12.00
C LEU A 11 39.51 -28.83 -11.54
N ILE A 12 38.71 -29.88 -11.33
CA ILE A 12 37.34 -29.78 -10.82
C ILE A 12 37.33 -29.17 -9.42
N CYS A 13 38.21 -29.63 -8.53
CA CYS A 13 38.34 -29.06 -7.19
C CYS A 13 38.73 -27.57 -7.24
N LEU A 14 39.67 -27.17 -8.10
CA LEU A 14 40.05 -25.77 -8.28
C LEU A 14 38.88 -24.92 -8.81
N PHE A 15 38.10 -25.46 -9.74
CA PHE A 15 36.91 -24.78 -10.27
C PHE A 15 35.84 -24.58 -9.20
N PHE A 16 35.47 -25.62 -8.44
CA PHE A 16 34.52 -25.49 -7.33
C PHE A 16 35.04 -24.59 -6.21
N CYS A 17 36.34 -24.61 -5.92
CA CYS A 17 36.95 -23.72 -4.94
C CYS A 17 36.87 -22.25 -5.42
N SER A 18 37.13 -22.00 -6.71
CA SER A 18 37.00 -20.65 -7.29
C SER A 18 35.55 -20.14 -7.24
N ILE A 19 34.57 -20.98 -7.55
CA ILE A 19 33.14 -20.64 -7.43
C ILE A 19 32.78 -20.33 -5.98
N TYR A 20 33.25 -21.15 -5.03
CA TYR A 20 33.01 -20.93 -3.59
C TYR A 20 33.61 -19.60 -3.12
N PHE A 21 34.83 -19.26 -3.55
CA PHE A 21 35.46 -17.98 -3.22
C PHE A 21 34.73 -16.78 -3.83
N VAL A 22 34.29 -16.87 -5.09
CA VAL A 22 33.54 -15.80 -5.77
C VAL A 22 32.17 -15.58 -5.13
N THR A 23 31.43 -16.67 -4.88
CA THR A 23 30.12 -16.62 -4.21
C THR A 23 30.22 -16.09 -2.79
N ARG A 24 31.22 -16.52 -2.01
CA ARG A 24 31.44 -16.01 -0.65
C ARG A 24 31.84 -14.54 -0.65
N LYS A 25 32.65 -14.09 -1.62
CA LYS A 25 32.99 -12.66 -1.78
C LYS A 25 31.76 -11.83 -2.12
N TYR A 26 30.94 -12.28 -3.06
CA TYR A 26 29.69 -11.61 -3.43
C TYR A 26 28.69 -11.52 -2.27
N VAL A 27 28.48 -12.62 -1.52
CA VAL A 27 27.62 -12.61 -0.33
C VAL A 27 28.15 -11.65 0.74
N ASN A 28 29.47 -11.62 0.97
CA ASN A 28 30.07 -10.69 1.93
C ASN A 28 29.91 -9.22 1.50
N GLU A 29 30.08 -8.89 0.21
CA GLU A 29 29.87 -7.53 -0.31
C GLU A 29 28.40 -7.10 -0.18
N VAL A 30 27.44 -7.97 -0.49
CA VAL A 30 26.01 -7.69 -0.31
C VAL A 30 25.63 -7.51 1.16
N LEU A 31 26.19 -8.32 2.06
CA LEU A 31 25.98 -8.19 3.50
C LEU A 31 26.60 -6.90 4.05
N LEU A 32 27.78 -6.50 3.56
CA LEU A 32 28.43 -5.22 3.89
C LEU A 32 27.59 -4.03 3.41
N LEU A 33 27.05 -4.08 2.19
CA LEU A 33 26.16 -3.05 1.66
C LEU A 33 24.88 -2.92 2.49
N LYS A 34 24.26 -4.05 2.89
CA LYS A 34 23.11 -4.06 3.81
C LYS A 34 23.47 -3.49 5.19
N SER A 35 24.61 -3.89 5.76
CA SER A 35 25.07 -3.40 7.07
C SER A 35 25.35 -1.90 7.06
N ASN A 36 25.99 -1.38 6.00
CA ASN A 36 26.27 0.05 5.84
C ASN A 36 24.98 0.86 5.65
N ARG A 37 23.99 0.33 4.89
CA ARG A 37 22.65 0.94 4.82
C ARG A 37 21.98 1.01 6.18
N ILE A 38 21.98 -0.07 6.95
CA ILE A 38 21.40 -0.12 8.30
C ILE A 38 22.10 0.87 9.25
N LYS A 39 23.43 0.94 9.23
CA LYS A 39 24.20 1.93 10.01
C LYS A 39 23.87 3.37 9.61
N SER A 40 23.72 3.66 8.31
CA SER A 40 23.36 4.99 7.83
C SER A 40 21.96 5.40 8.30
N VAL A 41 21.00 4.46 8.33
CA VAL A 41 19.65 4.69 8.83
C VAL A 41 19.65 4.92 10.34
N ASN A 42 20.41 4.12 11.10
CA ASN A 42 20.52 4.29 12.55
C ASN A 42 21.15 5.63 12.92
N ASN A 43 22.20 6.08 12.21
CA ASN A 43 22.82 7.39 12.43
C ASN A 43 21.90 8.57 12.08
N ILE A 44 20.95 8.39 11.16
CA ILE A 44 19.91 9.39 10.86
C ILE A 44 18.88 9.45 11.99
N ILE A 45 18.52 8.30 12.57
CA ILE A 45 17.56 8.19 13.68
C ILE A 45 18.16 8.78 14.97
N GLU A 46 19.43 8.47 15.29
CA GLU A 46 20.11 8.94 16.50
C GLU A 46 20.35 10.46 16.54
N ASN A 47 20.40 11.14 15.39
CA ASN A 47 20.62 12.59 15.32
C ASN A 47 19.35 13.44 15.46
N THR A 48 18.18 12.83 15.72
CA THR A 48 16.96 13.58 16.04
C THR A 48 16.86 13.82 17.55
N ASN A 49 17.52 14.88 18.03
CA ASN A 49 17.33 15.41 19.37
C ASN A 49 15.82 15.58 19.66
N SER A 50 15.37 15.01 20.76
CA SER A 50 13.99 15.01 21.24
C SER A 50 13.48 16.43 21.46
N THR A 51 12.80 16.98 20.45
CA THR A 51 11.89 18.12 20.64
C THR A 51 10.76 17.69 21.56
N GLU A 52 10.46 18.53 22.56
CA GLU A 52 9.48 18.30 23.64
C GLU A 52 8.28 17.45 23.19
N ASP A 53 8.15 16.27 23.81
CA ASP A 53 7.02 15.38 23.62
C ASP A 53 5.71 16.16 23.83
N ILE A 54 4.93 16.33 22.76
CA ILE A 54 3.57 16.85 22.87
C ILE A 54 2.81 15.92 23.81
N LYS A 55 2.52 16.45 25.00
CA LYS A 55 1.85 15.77 26.10
C LYS A 55 0.45 15.37 25.64
N ILE A 56 0.30 14.11 25.23
CA ILE A 56 -1.02 13.48 25.10
C ILE A 56 -1.78 13.83 26.39
N PRO A 57 -2.99 14.43 26.31
CA PRO A 57 -3.72 14.85 27.50
C PRO A 57 -3.85 13.65 28.45
N LYS A 58 -3.44 13.79 29.71
CA LYS A 58 -3.49 12.65 30.66
C LYS A 58 -4.90 12.10 30.88
N ASN A 59 -5.95 12.85 30.50
CA ASN A 59 -7.35 12.57 30.78
C ASN A 59 -8.20 12.38 29.50
N PHE A 60 -7.71 11.68 28.47
CA PHE A 60 -8.59 11.22 27.39
C PHE A 60 -9.00 9.76 27.61
N THR A 61 -10.26 9.46 27.31
CA THR A 61 -10.77 8.08 27.36
C THR A 61 -10.88 7.57 25.93
N LEU A 62 -10.08 6.56 25.59
CA LEU A 62 -10.31 5.80 24.37
C LEU A 62 -11.59 4.99 24.55
N TRP A 63 -12.54 5.14 23.62
CA TRP A 63 -13.73 4.32 23.64
C TRP A 63 -13.35 2.85 23.48
N LYS A 64 -13.87 2.02 24.38
CA LYS A 64 -13.75 0.57 24.32
C LYS A 64 -15.14 -0.03 24.51
N PRO A 65 -15.46 -1.16 23.85
CA PRO A 65 -16.68 -1.88 24.13
C PRO A 65 -16.77 -2.30 25.60
N ASP A 66 -18.00 -2.39 26.12
CA ASP A 66 -18.24 -2.92 27.46
C ASP A 66 -17.66 -4.32 27.61
N ASN A 67 -17.07 -4.61 28.76
CA ASN A 67 -16.41 -5.88 29.07
C ASN A 67 -15.19 -6.21 28.20
N PHE A 68 -14.68 -5.27 27.42
CA PHE A 68 -13.38 -5.41 26.74
C PHE A 68 -12.22 -5.23 27.74
N ASN A 69 -11.88 -6.31 28.43
CA ASN A 69 -10.87 -6.35 29.49
C ASN A 69 -9.66 -7.19 29.07
N LEU A 70 -8.87 -6.65 28.13
CA LEU A 70 -7.68 -7.29 27.59
C LEU A 70 -6.41 -6.64 28.14
N GLU A 71 -5.48 -7.44 28.66
CA GLU A 71 -4.16 -7.00 29.11
C GLU A 71 -3.23 -6.92 27.90
N CYS A 72 -3.31 -5.83 27.14
CA CYS A 72 -2.57 -5.64 25.89
C CYS A 72 -1.05 -5.81 26.06
N SER A 73 -0.48 -5.37 27.19
CA SER A 73 0.96 -5.50 27.48
C SER A 73 1.43 -6.96 27.45
N ARG A 74 0.65 -7.89 28.01
CA ARG A 74 0.98 -9.32 28.01
C ARG A 74 0.96 -9.91 26.61
N ILE A 75 0.05 -9.44 25.76
CA ILE A 75 -0.04 -9.89 24.37
C ILE A 75 1.14 -9.37 23.56
N ILE A 76 1.45 -8.06 23.67
CA ILE A 76 2.58 -7.42 22.99
C ILE A 76 3.91 -8.08 23.41
N ASN A 77 4.05 -8.42 24.69
CA ASN A 77 5.24 -9.09 25.22
C ASN A 77 5.28 -10.61 24.92
N GLY A 78 4.29 -11.16 24.21
CA GLY A 78 4.30 -12.56 23.78
C GLY A 78 4.03 -13.58 24.88
N ASP A 79 3.27 -13.23 25.94
CA ASP A 79 2.85 -14.18 26.98
C ASP A 79 1.93 -15.26 26.39
N LYS A 80 2.53 -16.40 26.03
CA LYS A 80 1.84 -17.53 25.40
C LYS A 80 0.71 -18.08 26.27
N ASN A 81 0.88 -18.10 27.59
CA ASN A 81 -0.13 -18.63 28.51
C ASN A 81 -1.37 -17.74 28.52
N TYR A 82 -1.17 -16.43 28.60
CA TYR A 82 -2.25 -15.45 28.52
C TYR A 82 -2.94 -15.49 27.15
N ILE A 83 -2.15 -15.46 26.06
CA ILE A 83 -2.68 -15.51 24.68
C ILE A 83 -3.53 -16.76 24.46
N ASN A 84 -3.07 -17.94 24.90
CA ASN A 84 -3.82 -19.19 24.77
C ASN A 84 -5.12 -19.18 25.60
N LYS A 85 -5.12 -18.52 26.77
CA LYS A 85 -6.32 -18.34 27.60
C LYS A 85 -7.33 -17.42 26.94
N ILE A 86 -6.91 -16.24 26.46
CA ILE A 86 -7.83 -15.24 25.88
C ILE A 86 -8.31 -15.63 24.49
N LYS A 87 -7.54 -16.40 23.71
CA LYS A 87 -7.95 -16.91 22.40
C LYS A 87 -9.25 -17.72 22.46
N LYS A 88 -9.47 -18.44 23.58
CA LYS A 88 -10.69 -19.21 23.85
C LYS A 88 -11.89 -18.33 24.25
N LYS A 89 -11.66 -17.09 24.66
CA LYS A 89 -12.66 -16.11 25.11
C LYS A 89 -12.64 -14.87 24.20
N ARG A 90 -12.57 -15.09 22.89
CA ARG A 90 -12.40 -14.01 21.91
C ARG A 90 -13.62 -13.06 21.97
N PHE A 91 -13.36 -11.77 22.19
CA PHE A 91 -14.42 -10.78 22.19
C PHE A 91 -15.02 -10.66 20.79
N THR A 92 -16.35 -10.68 20.71
CA THR A 92 -17.08 -10.48 19.45
C THR A 92 -18.20 -9.48 19.71
N MET A 93 -18.20 -8.39 18.94
CA MET A 93 -19.27 -7.40 18.96
C MET A 93 -20.25 -7.76 17.83
N LYS A 94 -21.38 -8.38 18.19
CA LYS A 94 -22.40 -8.80 17.22
C LYS A 94 -23.37 -7.68 16.86
N VAL A 95 -23.62 -6.77 17.80
CA VAL A 95 -24.54 -5.65 17.63
C VAL A 95 -23.84 -4.39 18.10
N ILE A 96 -23.90 -3.37 17.27
CA ILE A 96 -23.41 -2.04 17.61
C ILE A 96 -24.39 -1.41 18.59
N PRO A 97 -23.93 -0.89 19.75
CA PRO A 97 -24.81 -0.22 20.69
C PRO A 97 -25.56 0.94 20.03
N LYS A 98 -26.84 1.13 20.33
CA LYS A 98 -27.61 2.30 19.85
C LYS A 98 -27.00 3.64 20.27
N SER A 99 -26.19 3.63 21.32
CA SER A 99 -25.40 4.79 21.78
C SER A 99 -24.24 5.15 20.85
N TYR A 100 -23.86 4.29 19.91
CA TYR A 100 -22.79 4.57 18.96
C TYR A 100 -23.30 5.50 17.85
N LYS A 101 -23.22 6.81 18.10
CA LYS A 101 -23.64 7.83 17.14
C LYS A 101 -22.49 8.31 16.27
N TYR A 102 -22.83 8.79 15.08
CA TYR A 102 -21.88 9.25 14.05
C TYR A 102 -21.79 10.78 13.93
N ASP A 103 -22.36 11.52 14.88
CA ASP A 103 -22.18 12.98 14.98
C ASP A 103 -20.78 13.34 15.49
N CYS A 104 -20.36 14.58 15.25
CA CYS A 104 -18.99 15.01 15.55
C CYS A 104 -18.68 15.04 17.05
N GLU A 105 -19.65 15.33 17.90
CA GLU A 105 -19.45 15.28 19.35
C GLU A 105 -19.13 13.84 19.78
N SER A 106 -19.92 12.88 19.32
CA SER A 106 -19.75 11.46 19.63
C SER A 106 -18.47 10.87 19.02
N ILE A 107 -18.09 11.26 17.80
CA ILE A 107 -16.81 10.84 17.20
C ILE A 107 -15.64 11.40 18.02
N ASN A 108 -15.63 12.71 18.29
CA ASN A 108 -14.55 13.34 19.04
C ASN A 108 -14.44 12.83 20.49
N SER A 109 -15.53 12.35 21.08
CA SER A 109 -15.51 11.77 22.43
C SER A 109 -14.91 10.37 22.49
N ARG A 110 -14.74 9.67 21.35
CA ARG A 110 -14.24 8.28 21.33
C ARG A 110 -12.74 8.15 21.32
N GLY A 111 -11.98 9.22 21.12
CA GLY A 111 -10.53 9.17 21.08
C GLY A 111 -9.88 10.53 21.04
N PHE A 112 -8.56 10.53 21.02
CA PHE A 112 -7.78 11.76 20.90
C PHE A 112 -7.45 12.05 19.45
N TYR A 113 -8.11 13.06 18.88
CA TYR A 113 -7.79 13.63 17.58
C TYR A 113 -6.97 14.91 17.77
N SER A 114 -5.66 14.83 17.52
CA SER A 114 -4.80 16.00 17.71
C SER A 114 -5.18 17.14 16.76
N LYS A 115 -5.31 18.36 17.29
CA LYS A 115 -5.61 19.55 16.49
C LYS A 115 -4.38 20.16 15.82
N VAL A 116 -3.19 19.80 16.28
CA VAL A 116 -1.89 20.25 15.76
C VAL A 116 -0.96 19.06 15.49
N PRO A 117 -0.02 19.16 14.54
CA PRO A 117 0.98 18.11 14.34
C PRO A 117 1.74 17.81 15.64
N LEU A 118 2.10 16.54 15.85
CA LEU A 118 2.77 16.09 17.08
C LEU A 118 4.30 16.30 17.06
N SER A 119 4.86 16.74 15.93
CA SER A 119 6.27 17.14 15.79
C SER A 119 6.48 17.95 14.51
N ASP A 120 7.60 18.67 14.42
CA ASP A 120 7.97 19.47 13.23
C ASP A 120 8.22 18.59 12.00
N ILE A 121 8.80 17.41 12.20
CA ILE A 121 9.06 16.47 11.09
C ILE A 121 7.74 16.00 10.48
N GLU A 122 6.73 15.73 11.31
CA GLU A 122 5.39 15.36 10.87
C GLU A 122 4.64 16.54 10.24
N ALA A 123 4.74 17.74 10.81
CA ALA A 123 4.13 18.96 10.27
C ALA A 123 4.61 19.27 8.84
N ASN A 124 5.91 19.11 8.60
CA ASN A 124 6.55 19.38 7.31
C ASN A 124 6.47 18.21 6.32
N TYR A 125 5.86 17.08 6.73
CA TYR A 125 5.73 15.90 5.90
C TYR A 125 4.29 15.34 5.92
N PRO A 126 3.34 16.00 5.25
CA PRO A 126 1.98 15.50 5.20
C PRO A 126 1.86 14.28 4.27
N ILE A 127 1.07 13.29 4.71
CA ILE A 127 0.81 12.03 4.01
C ILE A 127 -0.64 11.99 3.54
N ALA A 128 -0.88 11.45 2.36
CA ALA A 128 -2.21 11.14 1.85
C ALA A 128 -2.50 9.63 1.95
N TYR A 129 -3.75 9.30 2.26
CA TYR A 129 -4.28 7.94 2.27
C TYR A 129 -5.49 7.87 1.33
N ALA A 130 -5.49 6.94 0.39
CA ALA A 130 -6.66 6.56 -0.39
C ALA A 130 -7.05 5.14 0.02
N ARG A 131 -8.22 4.98 0.65
CA ARG A 131 -8.70 3.69 1.14
C ARG A 131 -9.98 3.29 0.43
N ASN A 132 -9.97 2.13 -0.21
CA ASN A 132 -11.18 1.50 -0.71
C ASN A 132 -11.87 0.73 0.40
N VAL A 133 -13.14 1.04 0.64
CA VAL A 133 -13.91 0.52 1.78
C VAL A 133 -15.29 0.05 1.36
N TYR A 134 -15.78 -0.98 2.03
CA TYR A 134 -17.09 -1.57 1.73
C TYR A 134 -17.89 -1.95 2.98
N ASN A 135 -17.28 -2.06 4.17
CA ASN A 135 -18.02 -2.41 5.37
C ASN A 135 -17.34 -1.92 6.67
N ASN A 136 -18.04 -2.09 7.79
CA ASN A 136 -17.50 -2.00 9.14
C ASN A 136 -16.92 -0.64 9.52
N PHE A 137 -17.78 0.39 9.57
CA PHE A 137 -17.41 1.74 9.97
C PHE A 137 -16.66 1.82 11.30
N HIS A 138 -16.98 0.97 12.27
CA HIS A 138 -16.36 0.97 13.60
C HIS A 138 -14.86 0.66 13.54
N MET A 139 -14.51 -0.34 12.71
CA MET A 139 -13.11 -0.65 12.46
C MET A 139 -12.43 0.44 11.64
N LEU A 140 -13.11 1.01 10.65
CA LEU A 140 -12.57 2.11 9.84
C LEU A 140 -12.33 3.37 10.67
N GLU A 141 -13.23 3.71 11.59
CA GLU A 141 -13.09 4.83 12.52
C GLU A 141 -11.93 4.60 13.49
N LEU A 142 -11.76 3.37 13.99
CA LEU A 142 -10.61 3.03 14.83
C LEU A 142 -9.29 3.12 14.04
N GLN A 143 -9.25 2.58 12.82
CA GLN A 143 -8.09 2.72 11.92
C GLN A 143 -7.77 4.19 11.63
N PHE A 144 -8.80 5.00 11.39
CA PHE A 144 -8.68 6.43 11.18
C PHE A 144 -8.13 7.11 12.43
N LEU A 145 -8.71 6.88 13.60
CA LEU A 145 -8.23 7.41 14.88
C LEU A 145 -6.75 7.10 15.12
N LEU A 146 -6.32 5.85 14.90
CA LEU A 146 -4.94 5.42 15.11
C LEU A 146 -3.94 6.01 14.11
N SER A 147 -4.40 6.36 12.91
CA SER A 147 -3.56 6.94 11.87
C SER A 147 -3.73 8.46 11.75
N TYR A 148 -4.65 9.07 12.52
CA TYR A 148 -5.02 10.47 12.36
C TYR A 148 -3.89 11.42 12.76
N ALA A 149 -3.54 12.30 11.83
CA ALA A 149 -2.74 13.47 12.08
C ALA A 149 -3.39 14.66 11.35
N PRO A 150 -3.44 15.86 11.96
CA PRO A 150 -4.19 16.98 11.39
C PRO A 150 -3.63 17.45 10.05
N GLN A 151 -2.32 17.33 9.83
CA GLN A 151 -1.70 17.71 8.55
C GLN A 151 -1.93 16.69 7.42
N ASN A 152 -2.22 15.42 7.74
CA ASN A 152 -2.42 14.36 6.74
C ASN A 152 -3.78 14.48 6.05
N HIS A 153 -3.99 13.69 5.00
CA HIS A 153 -5.20 13.68 4.19
C HIS A 153 -5.75 12.26 4.02
N TYR A 154 -7.06 12.08 4.20
CA TYR A 154 -7.70 10.76 4.22
C TYR A 154 -8.87 10.74 3.26
N CYS A 155 -8.76 9.97 2.19
CA CYS A 155 -9.84 9.76 1.23
C CYS A 155 -10.38 8.34 1.34
N PHE A 156 -11.69 8.20 1.54
CA PHE A 156 -12.38 6.91 1.59
C PHE A 156 -13.23 6.74 0.33
N ALA A 157 -12.81 5.90 -0.60
CA ALA A 157 -13.62 5.52 -1.75
C ALA A 157 -14.54 4.35 -1.35
N VAL A 158 -15.83 4.64 -1.25
CA VAL A 158 -16.83 3.71 -0.72
C VAL A 158 -17.48 2.93 -1.86
N ASP A 159 -17.63 1.61 -1.71
CA ASP A 159 -18.39 0.77 -2.65
C ASP A 159 -19.79 1.37 -2.87
N LEU A 160 -20.22 1.42 -4.12
CA LEU A 160 -21.55 1.88 -4.51
C LEU A 160 -22.65 1.16 -3.72
N LYS A 161 -22.50 -0.15 -3.46
CA LYS A 161 -23.48 -0.96 -2.72
C LYS A 161 -23.56 -0.63 -1.23
N SER A 162 -22.50 -0.05 -0.66
CA SER A 162 -22.39 0.19 0.79
C SER A 162 -22.99 1.55 1.18
N THR A 163 -24.29 1.70 0.93
CA THR A 163 -25.03 2.95 1.09
C THR A 163 -25.01 3.48 2.53
N GLU A 164 -25.12 2.61 3.52
CA GLU A 164 -25.07 2.99 4.93
C GLU A 164 -23.66 3.43 5.35
N LEU A 165 -22.63 2.68 4.96
CA LEU A 165 -21.24 3.07 5.21
C LEU A 165 -20.91 4.42 4.57
N TYR A 166 -21.42 4.70 3.37
CA TYR A 166 -21.25 5.98 2.70
C TYR A 166 -21.81 7.14 3.54
N LYS A 167 -23.00 6.97 4.14
CA LYS A 167 -23.58 7.97 5.05
C LYS A 167 -22.70 8.18 6.29
N GLN A 168 -22.25 7.09 6.90
CA GLN A 168 -21.41 7.12 8.11
C GLN A 168 -20.07 7.83 7.87
N LEU A 169 -19.38 7.48 6.78
CA LEU A 169 -18.12 8.13 6.39
C LEU A 169 -18.33 9.58 5.93
N THR A 170 -19.48 9.90 5.33
CA THR A 170 -19.83 11.29 5.04
C THR A 170 -20.04 12.09 6.32
N SER A 171 -20.62 11.50 7.37
CA SER A 171 -20.69 12.15 8.69
C SER A 171 -19.29 12.37 9.28
N LEU A 172 -18.39 11.38 9.20
CA LEU A 172 -16.99 11.54 9.59
C LEU A 172 -16.31 12.70 8.83
N ALA A 173 -16.51 12.78 7.51
CA ALA A 173 -15.95 13.84 6.67
C ALA A 173 -16.46 15.24 7.02
N LYS A 174 -17.67 15.37 7.58
CA LYS A 174 -18.17 16.65 8.08
C LYS A 174 -17.46 17.11 9.36
N CYS A 175 -16.88 16.19 10.12
CA CYS A 175 -16.22 16.48 11.39
C CYS A 175 -14.75 16.86 11.23
N PHE A 176 -14.11 16.45 10.13
CA PHE A 176 -12.68 16.63 9.88
C PHE A 176 -12.44 17.23 8.49
N TYR A 177 -11.82 18.40 8.42
CA TYR A 177 -11.56 19.12 7.17
C TYR A 177 -10.64 18.37 6.20
N ASN A 178 -9.85 17.43 6.72
CA ASN A 178 -8.86 16.65 5.99
C ASN A 178 -9.34 15.22 5.64
N VAL A 179 -10.65 14.96 5.78
CA VAL A 179 -11.30 13.70 5.40
C VAL A 179 -12.20 13.93 4.18
N TYR A 180 -12.11 13.03 3.21
CA TYR A 180 -12.79 13.15 1.91
C TYR A 180 -13.50 11.85 1.55
N VAL A 181 -14.66 11.97 0.92
CA VAL A 181 -15.43 10.85 0.40
C VAL A 181 -15.91 11.23 -1.01
N PRO A 182 -15.37 10.61 -2.08
CA PRO A 182 -15.82 10.91 -3.44
C PRO A 182 -17.32 10.64 -3.61
N SER A 183 -18.02 11.54 -4.30
CA SER A 183 -19.43 11.35 -4.67
C SER A 183 -19.61 10.27 -5.74
N LYS A 184 -18.66 10.21 -6.69
CA LYS A 184 -18.60 9.18 -7.71
C LYS A 184 -18.11 7.87 -7.08
N ARG A 185 -18.96 6.85 -7.13
CA ARG A 185 -18.73 5.53 -6.53
C ARG A 185 -18.93 4.43 -7.56
N TYR A 186 -18.23 3.32 -7.36
CA TYR A 186 -18.25 2.18 -8.27
C TYR A 186 -18.66 0.91 -7.53
N ASN A 187 -19.28 -0.01 -8.26
CA ASN A 187 -19.73 -1.30 -7.74
C ASN A 187 -18.52 -2.25 -7.58
N MET A 188 -17.75 -2.06 -6.52
CA MET A 188 -16.52 -2.82 -6.26
C MET A 188 -16.81 -4.27 -5.87
N ASN A 189 -15.91 -5.21 -6.11
CA ASN A 189 -16.10 -6.56 -5.59
C ASN A 189 -14.78 -7.19 -5.11
N SER A 190 -14.87 -8.39 -4.54
CA SER A 190 -13.73 -9.16 -4.05
C SER A 190 -12.81 -9.70 -5.15
N TYR A 191 -13.22 -9.58 -6.42
CA TYR A 191 -12.42 -9.99 -7.56
C TYR A 191 -11.47 -8.87 -7.99
N GLY A 192 -11.61 -7.64 -7.47
CA GLY A 192 -10.76 -6.51 -7.84
C GLY A 192 -11.51 -5.41 -8.62
N ILE A 193 -12.77 -5.67 -8.98
CA ILE A 193 -13.48 -4.84 -9.97
C ILE A 193 -13.67 -3.44 -9.42
N TYR A 194 -13.34 -2.46 -10.26
CA TYR A 194 -13.34 -1.02 -10.00
C TYR A 194 -12.45 -0.55 -8.84
N GLN A 195 -11.61 -1.39 -8.24
CA GLN A 195 -10.78 -0.98 -7.11
C GLN A 195 -9.81 0.16 -7.51
N ALA A 196 -9.11 0.02 -8.64
CA ALA A 196 -8.21 1.08 -9.10
C ALA A 196 -8.97 2.35 -9.53
N PHE A 197 -10.16 2.22 -10.11
CA PHE A 197 -11.00 3.34 -10.51
C PHE A 197 -11.48 4.15 -9.29
N SER A 198 -11.90 3.46 -8.23
CA SER A 198 -12.27 4.08 -6.95
C SER A 198 -11.10 4.85 -6.33
N THR A 199 -9.90 4.30 -6.33
CA THR A 199 -8.70 5.00 -5.87
C THR A 199 -8.35 6.20 -6.76
N TYR A 200 -8.55 6.09 -8.07
CA TYR A 200 -8.34 7.19 -9.00
C TYR A 200 -9.26 8.40 -8.71
N GLU A 201 -10.51 8.17 -8.28
CA GLU A 201 -11.38 9.27 -7.80
C GLU A 201 -10.85 9.93 -6.52
N CYS A 202 -10.24 9.17 -5.62
CA CYS A 202 -9.53 9.73 -4.47
C CYS A 202 -8.31 10.56 -4.89
N MET A 203 -7.51 10.08 -5.83
CA MET A 203 -6.35 10.81 -6.36
C MET A 203 -6.76 12.19 -6.90
N LYS A 204 -7.87 12.29 -7.65
CA LYS A 204 -8.40 13.57 -8.18
C LYS A 204 -8.74 14.58 -7.09
N ILE A 205 -9.23 14.14 -5.93
CA ILE A 205 -9.49 15.03 -4.80
C ILE A 205 -8.18 15.43 -4.12
N LEU A 206 -7.35 14.43 -3.82
CA LEU A 206 -6.11 14.59 -3.07
C LEU A 206 -5.09 15.46 -3.81
N ILE A 207 -5.07 15.47 -5.14
CA ILE A 207 -4.10 16.27 -5.91
C ILE A 207 -4.14 17.76 -5.59
N ASN A 208 -5.31 18.28 -5.18
CA ASN A 208 -5.51 19.67 -4.80
C ASN A 208 -5.09 19.98 -3.35
N LYS A 209 -4.47 19.02 -2.66
CA LYS A 209 -4.06 19.11 -1.25
C LYS A 209 -2.54 19.02 -1.14
N LYS A 210 -1.98 19.49 -0.02
CA LYS A 210 -0.53 19.52 0.22
C LYS A 210 -0.10 18.24 0.94
N TRP A 211 0.53 17.33 0.22
CA TRP A 211 1.11 16.08 0.76
C TRP A 211 2.35 15.69 -0.04
N LYS A 212 3.12 14.72 0.45
CA LYS A 212 4.38 14.26 -0.20
C LYS A 212 4.32 12.83 -0.69
N TYR A 213 3.54 11.98 -0.02
CA TYR A 213 3.41 10.56 -0.33
C TYR A 213 1.97 10.08 -0.18
N LEU A 214 1.53 9.19 -1.06
CA LEU A 214 0.20 8.58 -1.07
C LEU A 214 0.29 7.09 -0.73
N PHE A 215 -0.47 6.63 0.26
CA PHE A 215 -0.73 5.21 0.48
C PHE A 215 -2.09 4.82 -0.10
N ILE A 216 -2.11 3.75 -0.89
CA ILE A 216 -3.32 3.07 -1.37
C ILE A 216 -3.55 1.86 -0.46
N LEU A 217 -4.72 1.81 0.17
CA LEU A 217 -5.09 0.81 1.18
C LEU A 217 -6.49 0.25 0.92
N GLN A 218 -6.82 -0.86 1.57
CA GLN A 218 -8.13 -1.53 1.52
C GLN A 218 -8.81 -1.54 2.90
N ASN A 219 -10.03 -2.08 2.95
CA ASN A 219 -10.91 -2.05 4.12
C ASN A 219 -10.24 -2.53 5.42
N ASP A 220 -9.42 -3.58 5.33
CA ASP A 220 -8.91 -4.30 6.51
C ASP A 220 -7.43 -4.01 6.80
N ASP A 221 -6.80 -3.09 6.07
CA ASP A 221 -5.42 -2.68 6.35
C ASP A 221 -5.35 -1.86 7.65
N PHE A 222 -4.49 -2.28 8.57
CA PHE A 222 -4.37 -1.69 9.91
C PHE A 222 -2.96 -1.11 10.13
N PRO A 223 -2.82 0.10 10.72
CA PRO A 223 -1.51 0.69 10.94
C PRO A 223 -0.67 -0.11 11.96
N LEU A 224 0.60 -0.36 11.63
CA LEU A 224 1.60 -1.04 12.49
C LEU A 224 2.75 -0.11 12.93
N LYS A 225 2.68 1.15 12.53
CA LYS A 225 3.67 2.20 12.78
C LYS A 225 2.93 3.49 13.10
N THR A 226 3.49 4.29 13.99
CA THR A 226 3.04 5.65 14.27
C THR A 226 3.25 6.56 13.07
N ASN A 227 2.56 7.70 13.02
CA ASN A 227 2.74 8.66 11.94
C ASN A 227 4.20 9.16 11.83
N ARG A 228 4.85 9.45 12.97
CA ARG A 228 6.27 9.81 13.03
C ARG A 228 7.18 8.74 12.43
N GLU A 229 7.03 7.47 12.83
CA GLU A 229 7.82 6.37 12.27
C GLU A 229 7.63 6.25 10.75
N ILE A 230 6.40 6.40 10.25
CA ILE A 230 6.12 6.37 8.80
C ILE A 230 6.86 7.52 8.11
N VAL A 231 6.79 8.73 8.65
CA VAL A 231 7.48 9.91 8.09
C VAL A 231 9.00 9.71 8.07
N GLU A 232 9.59 9.18 9.15
CA GLU A 232 11.02 8.90 9.24
C GLU A 232 11.46 7.85 8.20
N ILE A 233 10.69 6.76 8.03
CA ILE A 233 10.93 5.74 7.01
C ILE A 233 10.89 6.33 5.61
N LEU A 234 9.86 7.13 5.29
CA LEU A 234 9.70 7.73 3.97
C LEU A 234 10.83 8.70 3.64
N LYS A 235 11.24 9.54 4.61
CA LYS A 235 12.38 10.45 4.46
C LYS A 235 13.69 9.68 4.26
N ALA A 236 13.94 8.65 5.06
CA ALA A 236 15.14 7.81 4.91
C ALA A 236 15.21 7.11 3.54
N ARG A 237 14.06 6.88 2.91
CA ARG A 237 13.95 6.30 1.57
C ARG A 237 13.77 7.34 0.46
N ASN A 238 13.92 8.62 0.75
CA ASN A 238 13.76 9.71 -0.20
C ASN A 238 12.45 9.60 -1.02
N ASN A 239 11.36 9.21 -0.35
CA ASN A 239 10.04 9.05 -0.95
C ASN A 239 10.04 8.09 -2.14
N THR A 240 10.91 7.07 -2.17
CA THR A 240 10.93 6.09 -3.29
C THR A 240 9.61 5.34 -3.35
N LEU A 241 9.14 5.02 -4.57
CA LEU A 241 8.02 4.12 -4.82
C LEU A 241 8.10 2.85 -3.95
N ASP A 242 6.97 2.47 -3.36
CA ASP A 242 6.84 1.23 -2.60
C ASP A 242 5.69 0.41 -3.17
N MET A 243 6.02 -0.52 -4.06
CA MET A 243 5.05 -1.30 -4.82
C MET A 243 5.59 -2.69 -5.09
N GLU A 244 4.72 -3.68 -4.90
CA GLU A 244 5.06 -5.05 -5.26
C GLU A 244 5.06 -5.25 -6.77
N PHE A 245 6.10 -5.91 -7.27
CA PHE A 245 6.18 -6.39 -8.65
C PHE A 245 6.47 -7.89 -8.66
N ARG A 246 5.74 -8.63 -9.50
CA ARG A 246 5.97 -10.05 -9.80
C ARG A 246 5.81 -10.30 -11.28
N ASP A 247 6.33 -11.44 -11.72
CA ASP A 247 6.10 -11.94 -13.08
C ASP A 247 4.59 -12.08 -13.35
N PRO A 248 4.04 -11.35 -14.33
CA PRO A 248 2.63 -11.42 -14.67
C PRO A 248 2.28 -12.65 -15.51
N SER A 249 3.26 -13.33 -16.12
CA SER A 249 3.06 -14.39 -17.12
C SER A 249 2.06 -15.48 -16.70
N PRO A 250 2.06 -15.98 -15.45
CA PRO A 250 1.09 -16.98 -15.00
C PRO A 250 -0.36 -16.49 -14.93
N PHE A 251 -0.59 -15.17 -14.97
CA PHE A 251 -1.88 -14.55 -14.69
C PHE A 251 -2.52 -13.89 -15.93
N ILE A 252 -1.76 -13.64 -17.00
CA ILE A 252 -2.24 -12.86 -18.16
C ILE A 252 -3.50 -13.47 -18.77
N GLN A 253 -3.52 -14.78 -18.99
CA GLN A 253 -4.63 -15.45 -19.68
C GLN A 253 -5.95 -15.31 -18.89
N ASP A 254 -5.88 -15.44 -17.57
CA ASP A 254 -7.04 -15.42 -16.70
C ASP A 254 -7.48 -14.00 -16.36
N ARG A 255 -6.54 -13.06 -16.20
CA ARG A 255 -6.82 -11.71 -15.68
C ARG A 255 -7.00 -10.64 -16.74
N ILE A 256 -6.43 -10.83 -17.93
CA ILE A 256 -6.49 -9.83 -19.01
C ILE A 256 -7.38 -10.32 -20.15
N ASN A 257 -8.23 -9.43 -20.68
CA ASN A 257 -9.00 -9.72 -21.88
C ASN A 257 -8.10 -9.65 -23.13
N GLN A 258 -7.71 -10.82 -23.66
CA GLN A 258 -6.81 -10.92 -24.81
C GLN A 258 -7.42 -10.40 -26.12
N SER A 259 -8.74 -10.31 -26.21
CA SER A 259 -9.44 -9.81 -27.41
C SER A 259 -9.55 -8.29 -27.45
N ALA A 260 -9.15 -7.58 -26.38
CA ALA A 260 -9.19 -6.13 -26.32
C ALA A 260 -7.91 -5.50 -26.88
N SER A 261 -8.03 -4.30 -27.46
CA SER A 261 -6.89 -3.53 -27.96
C SER A 261 -6.17 -2.84 -26.80
N TRP A 262 -4.93 -3.26 -26.52
CA TRP A 262 -4.12 -2.77 -25.41
C TRP A 262 -3.03 -1.78 -25.83
N ASP A 263 -3.07 -1.29 -27.07
CA ASP A 263 -2.15 -0.27 -27.54
C ASP A 263 -2.48 1.12 -26.98
N TYR A 264 -1.44 1.93 -26.76
CA TYR A 264 -1.59 3.24 -26.10
C TYR A 264 -2.53 4.18 -26.87
N LYS A 265 -2.55 4.07 -28.21
CA LYS A 265 -3.46 4.82 -29.06
C LYS A 265 -4.91 4.43 -28.79
N SER A 266 -5.24 3.14 -28.89
CA SER A 266 -6.58 2.63 -28.60
C SER A 266 -7.02 2.96 -27.17
N LEU A 267 -6.10 3.00 -26.21
CA LEU A 267 -6.38 3.33 -24.82
C LEU A 267 -6.43 4.85 -24.53
N ASN A 268 -6.16 5.70 -25.53
CA ASN A 268 -6.17 7.16 -25.40
C ASN A 268 -5.27 7.69 -24.27
N PHE A 269 -4.09 7.09 -24.06
CA PHE A 269 -3.18 7.52 -22.98
C PHE A 269 -2.70 8.96 -23.13
N PHE A 270 -2.51 9.41 -24.37
CA PHE A 270 -1.91 10.70 -24.69
C PHE A 270 -2.80 11.49 -25.67
N ASN A 271 -2.69 12.82 -25.63
CA ASN A 271 -3.34 13.69 -26.59
C ASN A 271 -2.58 13.66 -27.93
N GLU A 272 -3.17 13.12 -29.00
CA GLU A 272 -2.51 12.96 -30.31
C GLU A 272 -1.97 14.26 -30.91
N THR A 273 -2.53 15.41 -30.52
CA THR A 273 -2.10 16.73 -31.01
C THR A 273 -0.75 17.18 -30.43
N GLU A 274 -0.32 16.60 -29.31
CA GLU A 274 0.91 16.96 -28.59
C GLU A 274 2.07 15.99 -28.88
N ILE A 275 1.86 15.00 -29.77
CA ILE A 275 2.76 13.86 -29.96
C ILE A 275 3.46 13.92 -31.32
N SER A 276 4.77 13.72 -31.33
CA SER A 276 5.58 13.71 -32.56
C SER A 276 5.25 12.51 -33.47
N LYS A 277 5.57 12.60 -34.77
CA LYS A 277 5.34 11.50 -35.72
C LYS A 277 6.11 10.22 -35.34
N TYR A 278 7.31 10.34 -34.76
CA TYR A 278 8.10 9.19 -34.34
C TYR A 278 7.48 8.52 -33.10
N ASP A 279 6.98 9.33 -32.16
CA ASP A 279 6.26 8.83 -30.98
C ASP A 279 4.92 8.18 -31.36
N LYS A 280 4.25 8.64 -32.44
CA LYS A 280 3.01 8.01 -32.93
C LYS A 280 3.17 6.54 -33.29
N ASN A 281 4.35 6.12 -33.78
CA ASN A 281 4.61 4.70 -34.04
C ASN A 281 4.68 3.91 -32.74
N LEU A 282 5.26 4.48 -31.67
CA LEU A 282 5.32 3.85 -30.35
C LEU A 282 3.93 3.71 -29.73
N LEU A 283 2.99 4.59 -30.05
CA LEU A 283 1.60 4.48 -29.55
C LEU A 283 0.86 3.25 -30.08
N SER A 284 1.31 2.65 -31.19
CA SER A 284 0.75 1.41 -31.73
C SER A 284 1.30 0.16 -31.03
N GLU A 285 2.29 0.29 -30.14
CA GLU A 285 2.74 -0.81 -29.31
C GLU A 285 1.72 -1.13 -28.22
N ASN A 286 1.56 -2.41 -27.90
CA ASN A 286 0.73 -2.83 -26.78
C ASN A 286 1.42 -2.53 -25.45
N ILE A 287 0.63 -2.06 -24.48
CA ILE A 287 1.05 -2.03 -23.08
C ILE A 287 1.43 -3.44 -22.64
N LYS A 288 2.55 -3.53 -21.94
CA LYS A 288 2.98 -4.78 -21.34
C LYS A 288 2.51 -4.80 -19.89
N PHE A 289 1.74 -5.80 -19.51
CA PHE A 289 1.21 -5.89 -18.15
C PHE A 289 2.30 -6.25 -17.13
N SER A 290 2.06 -5.89 -15.88
CA SER A 290 2.86 -6.28 -14.71
C SER A 290 1.92 -6.59 -13.55
N LYS A 291 2.34 -7.47 -12.64
CA LYS A 291 1.54 -7.95 -11.51
C LYS A 291 2.15 -7.49 -10.20
N GLY A 292 1.33 -7.28 -9.18
CA GLY A 292 1.78 -7.03 -7.81
C GLY A 292 0.69 -7.26 -6.77
N SER A 293 0.66 -6.42 -5.76
CA SER A 293 -0.46 -6.31 -4.83
C SER A 293 -1.12 -4.94 -4.95
N TYR A 294 -2.39 -4.87 -4.55
CA TYR A 294 -3.16 -3.64 -4.63
C TYR A 294 -2.62 -2.53 -3.70
N ALA A 295 -2.20 -2.90 -2.49
CA ALA A 295 -1.67 -1.93 -1.56
C ALA A 295 -0.33 -1.40 -2.08
N SER A 296 -0.19 -0.07 -2.18
CA SER A 296 0.99 0.56 -2.74
C SER A 296 1.24 1.93 -2.14
N GLY A 297 2.49 2.39 -2.21
CA GLY A 297 2.95 3.70 -1.79
C GLY A 297 3.51 4.46 -2.98
N MET A 298 2.99 5.66 -3.23
CA MET A 298 3.30 6.45 -4.42
C MET A 298 3.82 7.86 -4.06
N PRO A 299 4.91 8.31 -4.68
CA PRO A 299 5.36 9.69 -4.58
C PRO A 299 4.37 10.65 -5.23
N ARG A 300 4.30 11.89 -4.74
CA ARG A 300 3.30 12.85 -5.22
C ARG A 300 3.43 13.20 -6.71
N ASP A 301 4.64 13.42 -7.18
CA ASP A 301 4.95 13.74 -8.58
C ASP A 301 4.50 12.63 -9.54
N SER A 302 4.56 11.36 -9.13
CA SER A 302 4.00 10.24 -9.88
C SER A 302 2.48 10.37 -10.06
N VAL A 303 1.76 10.71 -8.99
CA VAL A 303 0.29 10.89 -9.03
C VAL A 303 -0.09 12.13 -9.84
N GLU A 304 0.67 13.21 -9.73
CA GLU A 304 0.51 14.41 -10.57
C GLU A 304 0.69 14.08 -12.05
N PHE A 305 1.69 13.28 -12.41
CA PHE A 305 1.88 12.82 -13.78
C PHE A 305 0.69 12.00 -14.27
N ILE A 306 0.23 11.01 -13.48
CA ILE A 306 -0.91 10.15 -13.83
C ILE A 306 -2.19 10.97 -14.09
N LEU A 307 -2.41 12.05 -13.34
CA LEU A 307 -3.62 12.87 -13.46
C LEU A 307 -3.52 13.92 -14.56
N ASN A 308 -2.33 14.50 -14.78
CA ASN A 308 -2.17 15.71 -15.59
C ASN A 308 -1.45 15.48 -16.92
N LYS A 309 -0.74 14.36 -17.09
CA LYS A 309 0.09 14.08 -18.28
C LYS A 309 -0.42 12.92 -19.11
N ILE A 310 -1.20 12.02 -18.52
CA ILE A 310 -1.79 10.88 -19.22
C ILE A 310 -3.28 10.75 -18.88
N ASN A 311 -4.05 10.12 -19.76
CA ASN A 311 -5.43 9.78 -19.51
C ASN A 311 -5.59 8.26 -19.37
N ILE A 312 -5.74 7.80 -18.13
CA ILE A 312 -5.91 6.38 -17.83
C ILE A 312 -7.38 5.94 -17.77
N THR A 313 -8.34 6.81 -18.08
CA THR A 313 -9.78 6.53 -17.92
C THR A 313 -10.23 5.32 -18.73
N LYS A 314 -9.86 5.27 -20.02
CA LYS A 314 -10.24 4.17 -20.92
C LYS A 314 -9.53 2.87 -20.53
N TYR A 315 -8.26 2.94 -20.15
CA TYR A 315 -7.52 1.81 -19.59
C TYR A 315 -8.20 1.24 -18.34
N LEU A 316 -8.55 2.09 -17.38
CA LEU A 316 -9.25 1.68 -16.18
C LEU A 316 -10.63 1.08 -16.49
N TYR A 317 -11.39 1.57 -17.48
CA TYR A 317 -12.64 0.92 -17.89
C TYR A 317 -12.39 -0.45 -18.52
N GLN A 318 -11.43 -0.56 -19.43
CA GLN A 318 -11.18 -1.78 -20.19
C GLN A 318 -10.64 -2.93 -19.33
N ILE A 319 -9.82 -2.63 -18.33
CA ILE A 319 -9.24 -3.66 -17.45
C ILE A 319 -10.26 -4.29 -16.50
N ASN A 320 -11.35 -3.58 -16.20
CA ASN A 320 -12.46 -4.09 -15.39
C ASN A 320 -13.36 -5.03 -16.20
N THR A 321 -12.85 -6.23 -16.54
CA THR A 321 -13.59 -7.25 -17.27
C THR A 321 -14.37 -8.15 -16.30
N VAL A 322 -15.69 -8.19 -16.46
CA VAL A 322 -16.58 -9.06 -15.67
C VAL A 322 -16.10 -10.52 -15.73
N ASN A 323 -16.09 -11.19 -14.57
CA ASN A 323 -15.64 -12.57 -14.35
C ASN A 323 -14.13 -12.84 -14.41
N LYS A 324 -13.28 -11.83 -14.66
CA LYS A 324 -11.84 -11.94 -14.44
C LYS A 324 -11.51 -11.54 -12.99
N PHE A 325 -10.46 -12.14 -12.42
CA PHE A 325 -10.11 -12.00 -11.01
C PHE A 325 -8.69 -11.46 -10.84
N GLY A 326 -8.52 -10.46 -9.98
CA GLY A 326 -7.24 -9.91 -9.54
C GLY A 326 -6.66 -8.89 -10.52
N GLU A 327 -7.50 -8.17 -11.25
CA GLU A 327 -7.08 -7.09 -12.15
C GLU A 327 -6.60 -5.84 -11.39
N ASP A 328 -7.08 -5.63 -10.17
CA ASP A 328 -6.62 -4.57 -9.28
C ASP A 328 -5.13 -4.71 -8.92
N GLU A 329 -4.63 -5.95 -8.90
CA GLU A 329 -3.22 -6.32 -8.76
C GLU A 329 -2.39 -6.16 -10.06
N MET A 330 -2.99 -5.66 -11.14
CA MET A 330 -2.32 -5.47 -12.44
C MET A 330 -2.21 -3.99 -12.82
N VAL A 331 -3.08 -3.12 -12.29
CA VAL A 331 -3.23 -1.73 -12.76
C VAL A 331 -1.98 -0.90 -12.50
N TRP A 332 -1.65 -0.67 -11.23
CA TRP A 332 -0.62 0.29 -10.87
C TRP A 332 0.76 -0.21 -11.29
N GLN A 333 1.02 -1.50 -11.12
CA GLN A 333 2.26 -2.14 -11.53
C GLN A 333 2.50 -2.02 -13.02
N THR A 334 1.46 -2.20 -13.84
CA THR A 334 1.58 -2.02 -15.29
C THR A 334 2.02 -0.60 -15.61
N LEU A 335 1.35 0.40 -15.04
CA LEU A 335 1.67 1.81 -15.26
C LEU A 335 3.09 2.19 -14.78
N PHE A 336 3.49 1.72 -13.60
CA PHE A 336 4.79 2.03 -12.99
C PHE A 336 5.95 1.16 -13.50
N SER A 337 5.71 0.25 -14.44
CA SER A 337 6.77 -0.51 -15.14
C SER A 337 6.72 -0.34 -16.65
N ASP A 338 6.03 0.70 -17.09
CA ASP A 338 5.87 1.02 -18.49
C ASP A 338 6.99 1.95 -18.97
N ASN A 339 7.81 1.43 -19.89
CA ASN A 339 8.97 2.14 -20.40
C ASN A 339 8.60 3.28 -21.38
N LEU A 340 7.35 3.34 -21.84
CA LEU A 340 6.85 4.44 -22.68
C LEU A 340 6.24 5.55 -21.81
N LEU A 341 5.40 5.19 -20.82
CA LEU A 341 4.77 6.19 -19.94
C LEU A 341 5.81 6.92 -19.08
N LYS A 342 6.85 6.22 -18.62
CA LYS A 342 7.94 6.76 -17.78
C LYS A 342 7.43 7.66 -16.65
N ILE A 343 6.40 7.19 -15.96
CA ILE A 343 5.85 7.87 -14.78
C ILE A 343 7.01 8.15 -13.81
N PRO A 344 7.09 9.32 -13.15
CA PRO A 344 8.12 9.56 -12.14
C PRO A 344 8.23 8.39 -11.17
N HIS A 345 9.47 7.98 -10.86
CA HIS A 345 9.78 6.80 -10.03
C HIS A 345 9.36 5.44 -10.61
N TYR A 346 9.06 5.35 -11.91
CA TYR A 346 8.83 4.06 -12.57
C TYR A 346 10.05 3.14 -12.43
N VAL A 347 9.78 1.85 -12.51
CA VAL A 347 10.79 0.80 -12.49
C VAL A 347 10.96 0.26 -13.89
N ASP A 348 12.17 0.31 -14.45
CA ASP A 348 12.43 -0.29 -15.76
C ASP A 348 12.10 -1.78 -15.72
N ARG A 349 11.34 -2.25 -16.71
CA ARG A 349 10.89 -3.64 -16.77
C ARG A 349 12.03 -4.64 -16.74
N ASN A 350 13.18 -4.31 -17.33
CA ASN A 350 14.35 -5.18 -17.34
C ASN A 350 14.97 -5.34 -15.94
N CYS A 351 14.66 -4.43 -15.02
CA CYS A 351 15.08 -4.48 -13.62
C CYS A 351 14.12 -5.29 -12.72
N LEU A 352 12.92 -5.62 -13.19
CA LEU A 352 11.94 -6.31 -12.34
C LEU A 352 12.40 -7.72 -11.93
N SER A 353 12.97 -8.49 -12.86
CA SER A 353 13.44 -9.86 -12.62
C SER A 353 14.74 -9.94 -11.81
N THR A 354 15.49 -8.85 -11.72
CA THR A 354 16.85 -8.81 -11.14
C THR A 354 16.94 -8.03 -9.84
N ILE A 355 16.19 -6.92 -9.71
CA ILE A 355 16.30 -5.97 -8.58
C ILE A 355 15.07 -6.05 -7.67
N TYR A 356 13.88 -6.28 -8.22
CA TYR A 356 12.62 -6.33 -7.47
C TYR A 356 12.13 -7.75 -7.18
N ASN A 357 13.06 -8.67 -6.91
CA ASN A 357 12.72 -10.01 -6.39
C ASN A 357 12.43 -10.00 -4.87
N GLU A 358 12.11 -8.83 -4.30
CA GLU A 358 11.76 -8.70 -2.90
C GLU A 358 10.33 -9.21 -2.68
N VAL A 359 10.16 -10.10 -1.70
CA VAL A 359 8.85 -10.63 -1.29
C VAL A 359 8.20 -9.71 -0.22
N ILE A 360 8.91 -8.66 0.21
CA ILE A 360 8.57 -7.84 1.37
C ILE A 360 8.54 -6.37 0.95
N PHE A 361 7.36 -5.76 1.05
CA PHE A 361 7.10 -4.34 0.82
C PHE A 361 6.69 -3.69 2.13
N MET A 362 6.99 -2.41 2.33
CA MET A 362 6.74 -1.78 3.64
C MET A 362 5.27 -1.39 3.81
N VAL A 363 4.59 -1.11 2.70
CA VAL A 363 3.16 -0.74 2.69
C VAL A 363 2.31 -1.77 3.43
N ARG A 364 2.56 -3.07 3.25
CA ARG A 364 1.72 -4.11 3.84
C ARG A 364 2.51 -5.36 4.17
N ASN A 365 2.43 -5.77 5.43
CA ASN A 365 2.81 -7.12 5.85
C ASN A 365 1.58 -8.03 5.80
N ALA A 366 1.60 -9.02 4.91
CA ALA A 366 0.55 -10.03 4.78
C ALA A 366 1.12 -11.41 5.09
N ILE A 367 0.43 -12.17 5.94
CA ILE A 367 0.80 -13.54 6.28
C ILE A 367 -0.13 -14.46 5.49
N TRP A 368 0.44 -15.11 4.47
CA TRP A 368 -0.27 -16.08 3.64
C TRP A 368 -0.14 -17.46 4.26
N GLU A 369 -1.27 -18.13 4.51
CA GLU A 369 -1.30 -19.52 4.94
C GLU A 369 -2.31 -20.30 4.09
N ASP A 370 -1.90 -21.46 3.59
CA ASP A 370 -2.78 -22.39 2.88
C ASP A 370 -3.72 -23.07 3.90
N ARG A 371 -4.72 -22.32 4.39
CA ARG A 371 -5.73 -22.84 5.32
C ARG A 371 -7.13 -22.40 4.90
N GLU A 372 -8.09 -23.33 4.97
CA GLU A 372 -9.51 -22.98 4.94
C GLU A 372 -9.80 -21.95 6.04
N CYS A 373 -10.32 -20.80 5.63
CA CYS A 373 -10.57 -19.66 6.49
C CYS A 373 -11.69 -20.02 7.50
N LYS A 374 -11.31 -20.46 8.72
CA LYS A 374 -12.25 -20.92 9.77
C LYS A 374 -13.05 -19.81 10.46
N THR A 375 -12.82 -18.54 10.10
CA THR A 375 -13.49 -17.41 10.74
C THR A 375 -14.57 -16.83 9.83
N TYR A 376 -15.79 -16.68 10.33
CA TYR A 376 -16.86 -15.87 9.73
C TYR A 376 -16.55 -14.36 9.70
N LEU A 377 -15.31 -13.97 9.95
CA LEU A 377 -14.81 -12.60 9.79
C LEU A 377 -14.24 -12.50 8.38
N CYS A 378 -14.81 -11.62 7.57
CA CYS A 378 -14.35 -11.30 6.22
C CYS A 378 -12.98 -10.62 6.26
N ILE A 379 -11.93 -11.37 6.56
CA ILE A 379 -10.54 -11.00 6.28
C ILE A 379 -10.07 -12.06 5.30
N ARG A 380 -9.57 -11.63 4.15
CA ARG A 380 -9.04 -12.52 3.11
C ARG A 380 -7.86 -13.29 3.72
N CYS A 381 -8.05 -14.59 3.96
CA CYS A 381 -6.99 -15.57 3.74
C CYS A 381 -6.77 -15.63 2.21
#